data_AF-A2D7Y5-F1
#
_entry.id   AF-A2D7Y5-F1
#
_cell.length_a   1.000
_cell.length_b   1.000
_cell.length_c   1.000
_cell.angle_alpha   90.00
_cell.angle_beta   90.00
_cell.angle_gamma   90.00
#
_symmetry.space_group_name_H-M   'P 1'
#
loop_
_entity.id
_entity.type
_entity.pdbx_description
1 polymer ?
#
loop_
_entity_poly.entity_id
_entity_poly.type
_entity_poly.pdbx_seq_one_letter_code
_entity_poly.pdbx_strand_id
1 'polypeptide(L)'
;MSHTQPGSDDSDDAWATVFDAIEYKDGDEADMFAVDPFSDFYSGMHQNQIQKQNHFAFQPLPDGHTGNPSMDSASTDFFHRRTISSPLIQLTPSQHPYSPQVSLPGVQTTLSFSPSRISRLLAPVDTQARAQEDATFMSSIHDTTLVLNPHALSFIPYTLWQERTYSFGELVTDFFQRKNHASCRFSYKLYNALKLSAINDKFAFLVGVRWLNEQIIRVDKRAFARLLGIKSIDGSLFHQQGNFPSHGFIEVSAEDVPKICPDVDLTGVDYDTVRLLYHGDGIFLRSAQEADLANCKWASSRR
;
A
#
# COMPACT_ATOMS: atom_id res chain seq x y z
N MET A 1 23.14 -11.42 -47.88
CA MET A 1 21.77 -11.73 -47.42
C MET A 1 21.90 -12.59 -46.18
N SER A 2 21.81 -11.98 -45.00
CA SER A 2 21.91 -12.67 -43.72
C SER A 2 21.06 -11.87 -42.73
N HIS A 3 19.84 -12.37 -42.52
CA HIS A 3 18.88 -11.89 -41.53
C HIS A 3 19.30 -12.42 -40.15
N THR A 4 19.43 -11.52 -39.17
CA THR A 4 19.59 -11.87 -37.76
C THR A 4 18.38 -11.32 -37.01
N GLN A 5 17.56 -12.21 -36.43
CA GLN A 5 16.47 -11.87 -35.51
C GLN A 5 17.01 -11.54 -34.12
N PRO A 6 16.40 -10.61 -33.36
CA PRO A 6 16.65 -10.49 -31.93
C PRO A 6 15.69 -11.38 -31.13
N GLY A 7 16.28 -12.13 -30.19
CA GLY A 7 15.57 -12.99 -29.23
C GLY A 7 14.92 -12.19 -28.12
N SER A 8 13.77 -12.71 -27.68
CA SER A 8 12.99 -12.33 -26.52
C SER A 8 13.64 -12.82 -25.23
N ASP A 9 14.01 -11.90 -24.33
CA ASP A 9 14.37 -12.22 -22.96
C ASP A 9 13.12 -12.11 -22.07
N ASP A 10 12.58 -13.29 -21.73
CA ASP A 10 11.72 -13.50 -20.56
C ASP A 10 12.60 -13.43 -19.31
N SER A 11 12.29 -12.50 -18.40
CA SER A 11 12.81 -12.49 -17.03
C SER A 11 11.80 -11.81 -16.11
N ASP A 12 10.69 -12.52 -15.88
CA ASP A 12 9.78 -12.30 -14.75
C ASP A 12 10.31 -13.03 -13.50
N ASP A 13 9.94 -12.47 -12.35
CA ASP A 13 9.95 -13.07 -11.01
C ASP A 13 11.26 -13.18 -10.23
N ALA A 14 11.76 -12.03 -9.73
CA ALA A 14 12.66 -12.04 -8.56
C ALA A 14 12.71 -10.74 -7.73
N TRP A 15 11.66 -9.92 -7.58
CA TRP A 15 11.74 -8.73 -6.69
C TRP A 15 10.43 -8.39 -5.97
N ALA A 16 10.06 -9.23 -5.00
CA ALA A 16 8.99 -8.96 -4.03
C ALA A 16 9.49 -8.84 -2.58
N THR A 17 10.77 -8.52 -2.36
CA THR A 17 11.39 -8.61 -1.02
C THR A 17 12.36 -7.47 -0.71
N VAL A 18 11.86 -6.21 -0.67
CA VAL A 18 12.67 -5.08 -0.16
C VAL A 18 11.93 -4.15 0.82
N PHE A 19 10.71 -4.45 1.25
CA PHE A 19 10.14 -3.77 2.43
C PHE A 19 9.40 -4.75 3.34
N ASP A 20 10.18 -5.46 4.15
CA ASP A 20 9.70 -6.25 5.30
C ASP A 20 10.55 -6.04 6.58
N ALA A 21 11.15 -4.85 6.74
CA ALA A 21 11.89 -4.52 7.96
C ALA A 21 11.53 -3.12 8.46
N ILE A 22 10.41 -3.03 9.20
CA ILE A 22 10.40 -2.18 10.39
C ILE A 22 10.61 -3.16 11.55
N GLU A 23 11.89 -3.45 11.80
CA GLU A 23 12.34 -4.14 13.01
C GLU A 23 12.03 -3.24 14.21
N TYR A 24 11.15 -3.70 15.07
CA TYR A 24 11.05 -3.23 16.45
C TYR A 24 12.35 -3.63 17.16
N LYS A 25 13.15 -2.65 17.57
CA LYS A 25 14.20 -2.88 18.56
C LYS A 25 13.61 -2.70 19.94
N ASP A 26 13.50 -3.79 20.67
CA ASP A 26 13.33 -3.80 22.12
C ASP A 26 14.52 -3.11 22.79
N GLY A 27 14.20 -2.23 23.74
CA GLY A 27 15.12 -1.50 24.58
C GLY A 27 14.33 -0.96 25.78
N ASP A 28 14.55 -1.61 26.91
CA ASP A 28 13.79 -1.57 28.16
C ASP A 28 13.67 -0.20 28.88
N GLU A 29 12.57 -0.12 29.65
CA GLU A 29 12.30 0.67 30.86
C GLU A 29 12.32 2.22 30.79
N ALA A 30 11.13 2.83 30.78
CA ALA A 30 10.50 3.30 32.03
C ALA A 30 9.16 4.05 31.78
N ASP A 31 8.21 3.73 32.65
CA ASP A 31 7.05 4.52 33.09
C ASP A 31 5.77 4.65 32.24
N MET A 32 4.85 3.74 32.58
CA MET A 32 3.64 4.03 33.38
C MET A 32 2.48 4.78 32.69
N PHE A 33 1.37 4.02 32.55
CA PHE A 33 -0.01 4.39 32.20
C PHE A 33 -0.42 4.36 30.71
N ALA A 34 -0.67 3.15 30.20
CA ALA A 34 -1.93 2.87 29.49
C ALA A 34 -2.20 1.36 29.57
N VAL A 35 -3.19 0.97 30.38
CA VAL A 35 -3.74 -0.39 30.35
C VAL A 35 -4.55 -0.49 29.07
N ASP A 36 -4.08 -1.29 28.11
CA ASP A 36 -4.74 -1.52 26.82
C ASP A 36 -5.67 -2.73 26.93
N PRO A 37 -7.01 -2.60 26.83
CA PRO A 37 -7.94 -3.72 26.96
C PRO A 37 -8.18 -4.50 25.65
N PHE A 38 -7.47 -4.21 24.55
CA PHE A 38 -7.83 -4.77 23.23
C PHE A 38 -6.85 -5.75 22.59
N SER A 39 -5.81 -6.22 23.31
CA SER A 39 -4.85 -7.19 22.73
C SER A 39 -5.29 -8.66 22.80
N ASP A 40 -6.24 -9.01 23.67
CA ASP A 40 -6.59 -10.43 23.93
C ASP A 40 -7.70 -11.01 23.05
N PHE A 41 -8.36 -10.22 22.19
CA PHE A 41 -9.58 -10.70 21.49
C PHE A 41 -9.35 -11.33 20.10
N TYR A 42 -8.13 -11.32 19.56
CA TYR A 42 -7.86 -11.82 18.19
C TYR A 42 -6.99 -13.09 18.10
N SER A 43 -6.66 -13.73 19.21
CA SER A 43 -6.01 -15.06 19.19
C SER A 43 -7.03 -16.16 19.50
N GLY A 44 -7.88 -16.53 18.53
CA GLY A 44 -8.83 -17.60 18.82
C GLY A 44 -9.86 -17.97 17.77
N MET A 45 -9.54 -17.98 16.47
CA MET A 45 -10.28 -18.79 15.50
C MET A 45 -9.50 -18.85 14.20
N HIS A 46 -8.86 -19.99 13.91
CA HIS A 46 -8.73 -20.59 12.57
C HIS A 46 -7.95 -21.91 12.68
N GLN A 47 -8.63 -22.97 13.09
CA GLN A 47 -8.21 -24.32 12.74
C GLN A 47 -9.45 -25.19 12.54
N ASN A 48 -9.96 -25.22 11.31
CA ASN A 48 -10.83 -26.29 10.87
C ASN A 48 -10.26 -26.90 9.59
N GLN A 49 -9.84 -28.15 9.75
CA GLN A 49 -9.40 -29.06 8.71
C GLN A 49 -10.54 -29.32 7.73
N ILE A 50 -10.28 -29.17 6.42
CA ILE A 50 -11.07 -29.84 5.39
C ILE A 50 -10.27 -31.09 4.98
N GLN A 51 -10.58 -32.22 5.63
CA GLN A 51 -10.31 -33.54 5.09
C GLN A 51 -11.38 -33.83 4.02
N LYS A 52 -11.02 -33.83 2.74
CA LYS A 52 -11.80 -34.50 1.70
C LYS A 52 -11.15 -35.84 1.39
N GLN A 53 -11.83 -36.91 1.81
CA GLN A 53 -11.59 -38.27 1.39
C GLN A 53 -11.92 -38.39 -0.10
N ASN A 54 -10.92 -38.76 -0.92
CA ASN A 54 -11.14 -39.30 -2.26
C ASN A 54 -11.09 -40.83 -2.16
N HIS A 55 -12.26 -41.47 -2.17
CA HIS A 55 -12.42 -42.87 -2.52
C HIS A 55 -12.73 -42.94 -4.03
N PHE A 56 -11.74 -43.32 -4.84
CA PHE A 56 -12.00 -43.87 -6.17
C PHE A 56 -11.44 -45.28 -6.22
N ALA A 57 -12.35 -46.24 -6.30
CA ALA A 57 -12.06 -47.64 -6.54
C ALA A 57 -11.65 -47.83 -8.00
N PHE A 58 -10.45 -48.37 -8.22
CA PHE A 58 -10.05 -48.96 -9.50
C PHE A 58 -10.15 -50.49 -9.38
N GLN A 59 -10.93 -51.09 -10.28
CA GLN A 59 -10.90 -52.54 -10.52
C GLN A 59 -9.77 -52.87 -11.52
N PRO A 60 -9.02 -53.99 -11.33
CA PRO A 60 -8.02 -54.45 -12.27
C PRO A 60 -8.56 -55.59 -13.16
N LEU A 61 -8.12 -55.65 -14.42
CA LEU A 61 -8.24 -56.79 -15.34
C LEU A 61 -7.06 -56.75 -16.35
N PRO A 62 -6.70 -57.87 -17.02
CA PRO A 62 -5.42 -58.52 -16.76
C PRO A 62 -4.46 -58.62 -17.96
N ASP A 63 -3.24 -59.02 -17.59
CA ASP A 63 -2.06 -59.53 -18.31
C ASP A 63 -2.14 -59.89 -19.81
N GLY A 64 -1.08 -59.51 -20.53
CA GLY A 64 -0.82 -59.98 -21.90
C GLY A 64 0.51 -59.54 -22.53
N HIS A 65 1.60 -60.19 -22.11
CA HIS A 65 2.79 -60.60 -22.89
C HIS A 65 3.74 -59.62 -23.65
N THR A 66 5.00 -59.68 -23.17
CA THR A 66 6.28 -59.89 -23.90
C THR A 66 6.90 -58.78 -24.76
N GLY A 67 8.12 -58.36 -24.38
CA GLY A 67 9.12 -57.85 -25.33
C GLY A 67 10.18 -56.89 -24.77
N ASN A 68 11.18 -57.41 -24.06
CA ASN A 68 12.50 -56.76 -23.89
C ASN A 68 13.38 -57.08 -25.13
N PRO A 69 14.32 -56.21 -25.56
CA PRO A 69 15.62 -56.06 -24.90
C PRO A 69 16.12 -54.59 -24.79
N SER A 70 16.74 -54.18 -23.68
CA SER A 70 18.19 -54.26 -23.35
C SER A 70 19.11 -53.43 -24.25
N MET A 71 19.65 -52.31 -23.73
CA MET A 71 21.07 -51.89 -23.75
C MET A 71 21.17 -50.49 -23.11
N ASP A 72 21.86 -50.38 -21.97
CA ASP A 72 23.24 -49.87 -21.82
C ASP A 72 23.35 -48.35 -22.10
N SER A 73 24.01 -47.49 -21.33
CA SER A 73 24.88 -47.61 -20.15
C SER A 73 25.33 -46.18 -19.78
N ALA A 74 25.93 -46.03 -18.58
CA ALA A 74 26.99 -45.06 -18.24
C ALA A 74 26.62 -43.56 -18.18
N SER A 75 26.66 -42.97 -16.97
CA SER A 75 27.79 -42.14 -16.46
C SER A 75 27.53 -40.65 -16.73
N THR A 76 27.91 -39.64 -15.94
CA THR A 76 28.73 -39.43 -14.75
C THR A 76 28.49 -37.96 -14.36
N ASP A 77 28.63 -37.65 -13.07
CA ASP A 77 29.16 -36.41 -12.49
C ASP A 77 28.80 -35.03 -13.08
N PHE A 78 28.39 -34.09 -12.22
CA PHE A 78 29.09 -32.80 -12.03
C PHE A 78 28.39 -31.94 -10.97
N PHE A 79 28.80 -32.08 -9.70
CA PHE A 79 28.50 -31.11 -8.65
C PHE A 79 29.31 -29.83 -8.89
N HIS A 80 28.70 -28.78 -9.41
CA HIS A 80 29.30 -27.45 -9.46
C HIS A 80 29.08 -26.71 -8.14
N ARG A 81 30.06 -26.81 -7.22
CA ARG A 81 30.26 -25.84 -6.14
C ARG A 81 30.66 -24.49 -6.77
N ARG A 82 29.84 -23.45 -6.59
CA ARG A 82 30.25 -22.06 -6.84
C ARG A 82 30.66 -21.44 -5.50
N THR A 83 31.96 -21.20 -5.35
CA THR A 83 32.55 -20.34 -4.33
C THR A 83 32.36 -18.87 -4.72
N ILE A 84 31.85 -18.05 -3.81
CA ILE A 84 31.73 -16.60 -3.97
C ILE A 84 32.92 -15.99 -3.24
N SER A 85 33.84 -15.38 -3.99
CA SER A 85 34.96 -14.58 -3.46
C SER A 85 34.55 -13.12 -3.42
N SER A 86 34.42 -12.55 -2.22
CA SER A 86 34.21 -11.11 -2.01
C SER A 86 35.56 -10.37 -2.04
N PRO A 87 35.69 -9.22 -2.73
CA PRO A 87 36.87 -8.39 -2.65
C PRO A 87 36.89 -7.62 -1.33
N LEU A 88 38.02 -7.73 -0.62
CA LEU A 88 38.34 -7.01 0.61
C LEU A 88 38.62 -5.53 0.27
N ILE A 89 37.76 -4.61 0.73
CA ILE A 89 38.02 -3.17 0.64
C ILE A 89 38.97 -2.78 1.78
N GLN A 90 40.20 -2.40 1.40
CA GLN A 90 41.24 -1.96 2.32
C GLN A 90 41.08 -0.46 2.58
N LEU A 91 40.57 -0.10 3.76
CA LEU A 91 40.46 1.30 4.21
C LEU A 91 41.82 1.78 4.73
N THR A 92 42.42 2.73 4.03
CA THR A 92 43.58 3.50 4.51
C THR A 92 43.12 4.69 5.36
N PRO A 93 43.64 4.88 6.59
CA PRO A 93 43.42 6.09 7.35
C PRO A 93 44.35 7.21 6.84
N SER A 94 43.78 8.25 6.22
CA SER A 94 44.49 9.50 5.98
C SER A 94 44.38 10.39 7.22
N GLN A 95 45.51 10.59 7.87
CA GLN A 95 45.71 11.59 8.91
C GLN A 95 45.79 12.97 8.26
N HIS A 96 44.92 13.90 8.64
CA HIS A 96 45.11 15.32 8.38
C HIS A 96 45.42 16.07 9.68
N PRO A 97 46.46 16.94 9.70
CA PRO A 97 46.80 17.75 10.85
C PRO A 97 46.03 19.09 10.88
N TYR A 98 45.73 19.52 12.10
CA TYR A 98 45.68 20.89 12.62
C TYR A 98 45.02 22.00 11.77
N SER A 99 43.90 22.54 12.28
CA SER A 99 43.45 23.90 12.01
C SER A 99 43.53 24.75 13.29
N PRO A 100 43.94 26.03 13.19
CA PRO A 100 44.15 26.91 14.33
C PRO A 100 42.83 27.50 14.86
N GLN A 101 42.71 27.59 16.19
CA GLN A 101 41.67 28.36 16.86
C GLN A 101 41.91 29.86 16.65
N VAL A 102 40.91 30.55 16.10
CA VAL A 102 40.79 32.01 16.16
C VAL A 102 39.66 32.33 17.14
N SER A 103 40.03 32.82 18.31
CA SER A 103 39.13 33.35 19.33
C SER A 103 38.70 34.77 18.98
N LEU A 104 37.39 34.99 18.81
CA LEU A 104 36.78 36.32 18.67
C LEU A 104 36.32 36.86 20.05
N PRO A 105 36.40 38.18 20.28
CA PRO A 105 36.04 38.79 21.56
C PRO A 105 34.53 38.86 21.77
N GLY A 106 34.12 38.59 23.01
CA GLY A 106 32.74 38.57 23.46
C GLY A 106 32.09 39.96 23.45
N VAL A 107 30.95 40.04 22.76
CA VAL A 107 29.97 41.11 22.94
C VAL A 107 28.82 40.54 23.77
N GLN A 108 28.75 40.94 25.03
CA GLN A 108 27.62 40.63 25.91
C GLN A 108 26.47 41.58 25.57
N THR A 109 25.53 41.12 24.76
CA THR A 109 24.25 41.81 24.56
C THR A 109 23.20 41.14 25.45
N THR A 110 22.99 41.68 26.64
CA THR A 110 21.91 41.28 27.54
C THR A 110 20.58 41.84 27.00
N LEU A 111 19.96 41.11 26.08
CA LEU A 111 18.54 41.31 25.76
C LEU A 111 17.73 40.36 26.65
N SER A 112 17.12 40.92 27.69
CA SER A 112 16.13 40.26 28.52
C SER A 112 14.88 39.96 27.70
N PHE A 113 14.88 38.81 27.03
CA PHE A 113 13.67 38.24 26.45
C PHE A 113 12.75 37.83 27.58
N SER A 114 11.72 38.64 27.81
CA SER A 114 10.56 38.26 28.60
C SER A 114 9.82 37.13 27.85
N PRO A 115 9.71 35.92 28.43
CA PRO A 115 8.87 34.89 27.86
C PRO A 115 7.43 35.27 28.20
N SER A 116 6.86 36.18 27.42
CA SER A 116 5.40 36.33 27.33
C SER A 116 4.88 35.05 26.68
N ARG A 117 4.75 33.99 27.48
CA ARG A 117 3.97 32.80 27.18
C ARG A 117 2.53 33.24 27.05
N ILE A 118 2.20 33.75 25.88
CA ILE A 118 0.85 33.75 25.37
C ILE A 118 0.57 32.28 25.06
N SER A 119 0.22 31.52 26.10
CA SER A 119 -0.53 30.28 25.95
C SER A 119 -1.89 30.67 25.37
N ARG A 120 -1.94 30.89 24.05
CA ARG A 120 -3.19 30.84 23.31
C ARG A 120 -3.66 29.40 23.44
N LEU A 121 -4.52 29.17 24.42
CA LEU A 121 -5.43 28.03 24.46
C LEU A 121 -6.31 28.12 23.21
N LEU A 122 -5.81 27.60 22.10
CA LEU A 122 -6.64 27.29 20.94
C LEU A 122 -7.52 26.12 21.38
N ALA A 123 -8.80 26.41 21.58
CA ALA A 123 -9.79 25.40 21.89
C ALA A 123 -9.86 24.34 20.77
N PRO A 124 -10.17 23.08 21.11
CA PRO A 124 -10.00 21.90 20.26
C PRO A 124 -11.22 21.70 19.36
N VAL A 125 -11.40 22.55 18.35
CA VAL A 125 -12.59 22.48 17.48
C VAL A 125 -12.54 21.24 16.57
N ASP A 126 -11.35 20.79 16.19
CA ASP A 126 -11.21 19.70 15.24
C ASP A 126 -11.32 18.31 15.92
N THR A 127 -10.84 18.16 17.15
CA THR A 127 -10.74 16.83 17.81
C THR A 127 -12.08 16.11 17.99
N GLN A 128 -13.18 16.83 18.19
CA GLN A 128 -14.50 16.21 18.38
C GLN A 128 -15.11 15.70 17.07
N ALA A 129 -15.03 16.47 15.98
CA ALA A 129 -15.51 16.04 14.67
C ALA A 129 -14.77 14.78 14.20
N ARG A 130 -13.46 14.74 14.47
CA ARG A 130 -12.58 13.60 14.21
C ARG A 130 -13.01 12.33 14.93
N ALA A 131 -13.22 12.43 16.24
CA ALA A 131 -13.67 11.31 17.04
C ALA A 131 -15.04 10.78 16.55
N GLN A 132 -15.91 11.69 16.10
CA GLN A 132 -17.21 11.33 15.56
C GLN A 132 -17.12 10.59 14.22
N GLU A 133 -16.24 11.04 13.32
CA GLU A 133 -15.95 10.36 12.04
C GLU A 133 -15.41 8.95 12.28
N ASP A 134 -14.46 8.81 13.19
CA ASP A 134 -13.87 7.52 13.55
C ASP A 134 -14.93 6.59 14.17
N ALA A 135 -15.75 7.08 15.09
CA ALA A 135 -16.84 6.31 15.68
C ALA A 135 -17.88 5.86 14.62
N THR A 136 -18.18 6.72 13.66
CA THR A 136 -19.11 6.42 12.54
C THR A 136 -18.55 5.36 11.60
N PHE A 137 -17.24 5.43 11.33
CA PHE A 137 -16.57 4.41 10.52
C PHE A 137 -16.54 3.06 11.25
N MET A 138 -16.19 3.06 12.54
CA MET A 138 -16.15 1.85 13.36
C MET A 138 -17.54 1.22 13.49
N SER A 139 -18.60 2.01 13.70
CA SER A 139 -19.96 1.46 13.73
C SER A 139 -20.35 0.85 12.38
N SER A 140 -19.93 1.47 11.26
CA SER A 140 -20.20 0.96 9.91
C SER A 140 -19.47 -0.35 9.60
N ILE A 141 -18.29 -0.61 10.19
CA ILE A 141 -17.60 -1.90 10.07
C ILE A 141 -18.40 -3.02 10.75
N HIS A 142 -19.01 -2.74 11.90
CA HIS A 142 -19.79 -3.72 12.66
C HIS A 142 -21.25 -3.84 12.19
N ASP A 143 -21.68 -2.96 11.28
CA ASP A 143 -23.03 -2.96 10.72
C ASP A 143 -23.18 -4.07 9.66
N THR A 144 -23.76 -5.20 10.09
CA THR A 144 -24.04 -6.34 9.21
C THR A 144 -25.12 -6.08 8.16
N THR A 145 -25.86 -4.96 8.28
CA THR A 145 -26.87 -4.56 7.29
C THR A 145 -26.25 -3.77 6.13
N LEU A 146 -25.05 -3.22 6.33
CA LEU A 146 -24.33 -2.49 5.30
C LEU A 146 -23.63 -3.45 4.33
N VAL A 147 -24.43 -4.04 3.44
CA VAL A 147 -23.96 -5.06 2.49
C VAL A 147 -23.91 -4.52 1.06
N LEU A 148 -22.97 -5.05 0.27
CA LEU A 148 -22.85 -4.79 -1.16
C LEU A 148 -22.30 -6.01 -1.89
N ASN A 149 -22.48 -6.05 -3.21
CA ASN A 149 -21.94 -7.09 -4.07
C ASN A 149 -20.77 -6.51 -4.90
N PRO A 150 -19.50 -6.79 -4.54
CA PRO A 150 -18.33 -6.29 -5.26
C PRO A 150 -18.29 -6.69 -6.74
N HIS A 151 -18.76 -7.90 -7.06
CA HIS A 151 -18.80 -8.37 -8.43
C HIS A 151 -19.79 -7.54 -9.26
N ALA A 152 -20.99 -7.28 -8.73
CA ALA A 152 -21.98 -6.41 -9.37
C ALA A 152 -21.49 -4.95 -9.54
N LEU A 153 -20.58 -4.49 -8.67
CA LEU A 153 -19.93 -3.18 -8.75
C LEU A 153 -18.70 -3.13 -9.65
N SER A 154 -18.37 -4.26 -10.30
CA SER A 154 -17.17 -4.40 -11.13
C SER A 154 -15.88 -4.09 -10.36
N PHE A 155 -15.78 -4.56 -9.11
CA PHE A 155 -14.54 -4.48 -8.37
C PHE A 155 -13.47 -5.34 -9.03
N ILE A 156 -12.23 -4.87 -8.93
CA ILE A 156 -11.04 -5.56 -9.45
C ILE A 156 -10.16 -6.07 -8.31
N PRO A 157 -9.38 -7.13 -8.50
CA PRO A 157 -9.38 -7.98 -9.68
C PRO A 157 -10.66 -8.83 -9.73
N TYR A 158 -11.24 -9.00 -10.91
CA TYR A 158 -12.54 -9.67 -11.04
C TYR A 158 -12.54 -11.09 -10.46
N THR A 159 -11.41 -11.80 -10.60
CA THR A 159 -11.25 -13.18 -10.13
C THR A 159 -11.31 -13.34 -8.62
N LEU A 160 -11.14 -12.27 -7.85
CA LEU A 160 -11.21 -12.31 -6.39
C LEU A 160 -12.65 -12.29 -5.89
N TRP A 161 -13.57 -11.69 -6.65
CA TRP A 161 -14.91 -11.36 -6.18
C TRP A 161 -15.94 -12.35 -6.73
N GLN A 162 -16.50 -13.15 -5.84
CA GLN A 162 -17.64 -14.01 -6.15
C GLN A 162 -18.92 -13.17 -6.26
N GLU A 163 -19.88 -13.61 -7.09
CA GLU A 163 -21.24 -13.07 -7.19
C GLU A 163 -22.04 -13.35 -5.91
N ARG A 164 -21.69 -12.64 -4.83
CA ARG A 164 -22.34 -12.69 -3.52
C ARG A 164 -22.24 -11.34 -2.82
N THR A 165 -23.05 -11.17 -1.79
CA THR A 165 -22.99 -9.99 -0.92
C THR A 165 -21.91 -10.14 0.16
N TYR A 166 -21.23 -9.04 0.44
CA TYR A 166 -20.25 -8.86 1.51
C TYR A 166 -20.69 -7.66 2.34
N SER A 167 -20.53 -7.75 3.65
CA SER A 167 -20.62 -6.60 4.52
C SER A 167 -19.48 -5.62 4.24
N PHE A 168 -19.70 -4.34 4.53
CA PHE A 168 -18.66 -3.33 4.44
C PHE A 168 -17.47 -3.69 5.33
N GLY A 169 -17.72 -4.22 6.54
CA GLY A 169 -16.68 -4.70 7.44
C GLY A 169 -15.78 -5.75 6.81
N GLU A 170 -16.35 -6.80 6.20
CA GLU A 170 -15.58 -7.85 5.50
C GLU A 170 -14.69 -7.28 4.40
N LEU A 171 -15.20 -6.31 3.62
CA LEU A 171 -14.39 -5.69 2.56
C LEU A 171 -13.21 -4.90 3.13
N VAL A 172 -13.45 -4.19 4.24
CA VAL A 172 -12.41 -3.41 4.92
C VAL A 172 -11.31 -4.35 5.42
N THR A 173 -11.66 -5.40 6.15
CA THR A 173 -10.69 -6.32 6.76
C THR A 173 -9.97 -7.19 5.74
N ASP A 174 -10.73 -7.77 4.80
CA ASP A 174 -10.21 -8.85 3.94
C ASP A 174 -9.49 -8.31 2.70
N PHE A 175 -9.78 -7.07 2.31
CA PHE A 175 -9.23 -6.45 1.12
C PHE A 175 -8.51 -5.12 1.38
N PHE A 176 -9.18 -4.10 1.94
CA PHE A 176 -8.58 -2.76 2.04
C PHE A 176 -7.41 -2.70 3.03
N GLN A 177 -7.56 -3.31 4.20
CA GLN A 177 -6.54 -3.35 5.26
C GLN A 177 -5.55 -4.51 5.10
N ARG A 178 -5.82 -5.46 4.20
CA ARG A 178 -4.88 -6.55 3.90
C ARG A 178 -3.56 -5.99 3.36
N LYS A 179 -2.43 -6.59 3.76
CA LYS A 179 -1.10 -6.24 3.22
C LYS A 179 -1.11 -6.26 1.68
N ASN A 180 -0.41 -5.33 1.06
CA ASN A 180 -0.35 -5.23 -0.40
C ASN A 180 0.19 -6.54 -1.01
N HIS A 181 -0.54 -7.05 -1.99
CA HIS A 181 -0.21 -8.22 -2.81
C HIS A 181 -0.67 -7.96 -4.24
N ALA A 182 -0.25 -8.75 -5.23
CA ALA A 182 -0.62 -8.57 -6.63
C ALA A 182 -2.15 -8.44 -6.86
N SER A 183 -2.96 -9.14 -6.07
CA SER A 183 -4.44 -9.11 -6.12
C SER A 183 -5.10 -8.05 -5.23
N CYS A 184 -4.36 -7.40 -4.33
CA CYS A 184 -4.86 -6.34 -3.45
C CYS A 184 -3.84 -5.19 -3.37
N ARG A 185 -3.30 -4.81 -4.53
CA ARG A 185 -2.34 -3.70 -4.65
C ARG A 185 -3.04 -2.36 -4.45
N PHE A 186 -2.25 -1.32 -4.19
CA PHE A 186 -2.76 0.01 -3.91
C PHE A 186 -3.68 0.56 -5.01
N SER A 187 -3.31 0.45 -6.29
CA SER A 187 -4.14 0.92 -7.40
C SER A 187 -5.53 0.28 -7.43
N TYR A 188 -5.63 -1.01 -7.13
CA TYR A 188 -6.90 -1.73 -7.06
C TYR A 188 -7.73 -1.30 -5.87
N LYS A 189 -7.10 -1.10 -4.70
CA LYS A 189 -7.78 -0.55 -3.51
C LYS A 189 -8.34 0.83 -3.80
N LEU A 190 -7.55 1.73 -4.38
CA LEU A 190 -8.00 3.07 -4.72
C LEU A 190 -9.18 3.03 -5.70
N TYR A 191 -9.08 2.23 -6.77
CA TYR A 191 -10.15 2.11 -7.77
C TYR A 191 -11.44 1.55 -7.18
N ASN A 192 -11.36 0.48 -6.39
CA ASN A 192 -12.53 -0.11 -5.75
C ASN A 192 -13.16 0.84 -4.72
N ALA A 193 -12.35 1.59 -3.97
CA ALA A 193 -12.85 2.63 -3.06
C ALA A 193 -13.61 3.72 -3.83
N LEU A 194 -13.13 4.11 -5.01
CA LEU A 194 -13.82 5.06 -5.88
C LEU A 194 -15.14 4.50 -6.43
N LYS A 195 -15.19 3.22 -6.82
CA LYS A 195 -16.45 2.54 -7.18
C LYS A 195 -17.43 2.54 -6.02
N LEU A 196 -16.96 2.27 -4.81
CA LEU A 196 -17.78 2.26 -3.60
C LEU A 196 -18.36 3.66 -3.33
N SER A 197 -17.54 4.71 -3.45
CA SER A 197 -17.94 6.10 -3.25
C SER A 197 -19.02 6.60 -4.22
N ALA A 198 -19.14 5.96 -5.38
CA ALA A 198 -20.08 6.34 -6.43
C ALA A 198 -21.51 5.81 -6.17
N ILE A 199 -21.68 4.89 -5.22
CA ILE A 199 -23.00 4.31 -4.90
C ILE A 199 -23.87 5.33 -4.19
N ASN A 200 -23.34 5.96 -3.13
CA ASN A 200 -24.03 6.98 -2.35
C ASN A 200 -23.04 7.82 -1.54
N ASP A 201 -23.53 8.93 -0.98
CA ASP A 201 -22.71 9.84 -0.16
C ASP A 201 -22.18 9.20 1.14
N LYS A 202 -22.93 8.24 1.71
CA LYS A 202 -22.47 7.51 2.91
C LYS A 202 -21.16 6.78 2.63
N PHE A 203 -21.05 6.08 1.52
CA PHE A 203 -19.81 5.39 1.16
C PHE A 203 -18.68 6.35 0.83
N ALA A 204 -18.95 7.47 0.15
CA ALA A 204 -17.92 8.47 -0.12
C ALA A 204 -17.32 9.04 1.17
N PHE A 205 -18.15 9.27 2.18
CA PHE A 205 -17.68 9.68 3.50
C PHE A 205 -16.87 8.59 4.22
N LEU A 206 -17.29 7.33 4.12
CA LEU A 206 -16.59 6.21 4.74
C LEU A 206 -15.23 5.91 4.10
N VAL A 207 -15.14 5.97 2.77
CA VAL A 207 -13.90 5.66 2.03
C VAL A 207 -12.96 6.83 1.88
N GLY A 208 -13.46 8.06 1.94
CA GLY A 208 -12.64 9.26 1.82
C GLY A 208 -12.14 9.58 0.40
N VAL A 209 -12.61 8.88 -0.63
CA VAL A 209 -12.21 9.16 -2.03
C VAL A 209 -13.43 9.32 -2.92
N ARG A 210 -13.35 10.19 -3.93
CA ARG A 210 -14.41 10.39 -4.92
C ARG A 210 -13.84 10.94 -6.23
N TRP A 211 -14.41 10.53 -7.37
CA TRP A 211 -14.16 11.17 -8.67
C TRP A 211 -14.83 12.54 -8.72
N LEU A 212 -14.06 13.59 -9.05
CA LEU A 212 -14.63 14.91 -9.36
C LEU A 212 -14.94 15.05 -10.85
N ASN A 213 -14.14 14.40 -11.70
CA ASN A 213 -14.40 14.23 -13.12
C ASN A 213 -13.76 12.90 -13.59
N GLU A 214 -13.45 12.76 -14.88
CA GLU A 214 -12.87 11.54 -15.45
C GLU A 214 -11.43 11.25 -14.97
N GLN A 215 -10.69 12.28 -14.55
CA GLN A 215 -9.23 12.23 -14.29
C GLN A 215 -8.84 12.66 -12.87
N ILE A 216 -9.62 13.56 -12.27
CA ILE A 216 -9.33 14.17 -10.97
C ILE A 216 -10.08 13.41 -9.88
N ILE A 217 -9.33 12.99 -8.87
CA ILE A 217 -9.86 12.42 -7.64
C ILE A 217 -9.70 13.38 -6.47
N ARG A 218 -10.73 13.45 -5.65
CA ARG A 218 -10.71 14.07 -4.32
C ARG A 218 -10.35 13.00 -3.31
N VAL A 219 -9.40 13.29 -2.42
CA VAL A 219 -8.95 12.39 -1.37
C VAL A 219 -8.95 13.12 -0.03
N ASP A 220 -9.84 12.72 0.86
CA ASP A 220 -9.72 12.97 2.29
C ASP A 220 -8.65 12.03 2.86
N LYS A 221 -7.51 12.61 3.24
CA LYS A 221 -6.34 11.84 3.66
C LYS A 221 -6.62 10.93 4.85
N ARG A 222 -7.57 11.31 5.72
CA ARG A 222 -7.81 10.62 6.98
C ARG A 222 -8.84 9.53 6.83
N ALA A 223 -9.95 9.82 6.18
CA ALA A 223 -10.95 8.80 5.88
C ALA A 223 -10.33 7.68 5.02
N PHE A 224 -9.51 8.03 4.01
CA PHE A 224 -8.86 7.02 3.18
C PHE A 224 -7.74 6.26 3.92
N ALA A 225 -6.93 6.92 4.75
CA ALA A 225 -5.94 6.22 5.58
C ALA A 225 -6.59 5.24 6.57
N ARG A 226 -7.73 5.62 7.16
CA ARG A 226 -8.52 4.77 8.05
C ARG A 226 -9.08 3.55 7.32
N LEU A 227 -9.60 3.72 6.11
CA LEU A 227 -10.01 2.61 5.24
C LEU A 227 -8.86 1.62 5.00
N LEU A 228 -7.66 2.14 4.75
CA LEU A 228 -6.47 1.33 4.48
C LEU A 228 -5.77 0.77 5.74
N GLY A 229 -6.17 1.21 6.94
CA GLY A 229 -5.52 0.81 8.19
C GLY A 229 -4.12 1.43 8.39
N ILE A 230 -3.87 2.61 7.80
CA ILE A 230 -2.57 3.28 7.85
C ILE A 230 -2.53 4.28 9.01
N LYS A 231 -1.48 4.18 9.85
CA LYS A 231 -1.25 5.10 10.98
C LYS A 231 -0.49 6.37 10.58
N SER A 232 0.58 6.22 9.78
CA SER A 232 1.39 7.35 9.31
C SER A 232 0.87 7.84 7.96
N ILE A 233 -0.08 8.78 8.00
CA ILE A 233 -0.85 9.22 6.83
C ILE A 233 0.06 9.88 5.79
N ASP A 234 0.69 11.01 6.13
CA ASP A 234 1.47 11.80 5.17
C ASP A 234 2.68 10.99 4.64
N GLY A 235 3.37 10.27 5.53
CA GLY A 235 4.52 9.44 5.17
C GLY A 235 4.18 8.29 4.21
N SER A 236 3.05 7.61 4.45
CA SER A 236 2.69 6.42 3.67
C SER A 236 1.93 6.74 2.38
N LEU A 237 1.20 7.86 2.34
CA LEU A 237 0.37 8.20 1.18
C LEU A 237 0.99 9.29 0.30
N PHE A 238 1.50 10.38 0.87
CA PHE A 238 1.81 11.62 0.14
C PHE A 238 3.30 11.98 0.11
N HIS A 239 4.15 11.29 0.87
CA HIS A 239 5.61 11.44 0.74
C HIS A 239 6.06 11.02 -0.67
N GLN A 240 7.24 11.45 -1.13
CA GLN A 240 7.78 11.07 -2.44
C GLN A 240 7.89 9.55 -2.66
N GLN A 241 8.00 8.79 -1.58
CA GLN A 241 8.01 7.31 -1.58
C GLN A 241 6.66 6.71 -1.13
N GLY A 242 5.68 7.54 -0.82
CA GLY A 242 4.34 7.14 -0.44
C GLY A 242 3.54 6.59 -1.62
N ASN A 243 2.39 5.99 -1.34
CA ASN A 243 1.59 5.26 -2.31
C ASN A 243 1.15 6.12 -3.50
N PHE A 244 0.73 7.38 -3.31
CA PHE A 244 0.28 8.21 -4.43
C PHE A 244 1.45 8.59 -5.37
N PRO A 245 2.53 9.26 -4.91
CA PRO A 245 3.62 9.63 -5.80
C PRO A 245 4.33 8.41 -6.41
N SER A 246 4.51 7.32 -5.65
CA SER A 246 5.09 6.10 -6.17
C SER A 246 4.29 5.50 -7.32
N HIS A 247 2.96 5.64 -7.34
CA HIS A 247 2.10 5.14 -8.43
C HIS A 247 1.80 6.22 -9.49
N GLY A 248 2.61 7.29 -9.58
CA GLY A 248 2.49 8.30 -10.64
C GLY A 248 1.37 9.31 -10.44
N PHE A 249 0.78 9.41 -9.25
CA PHE A 249 -0.17 10.46 -8.94
C PHE A 249 0.55 11.78 -8.61
N ILE A 250 -0.03 12.87 -9.10
CA ILE A 250 0.44 14.23 -8.93
C ILE A 250 -0.66 15.01 -8.21
N GLU A 251 -0.29 15.72 -7.15
CA GLU A 251 -1.20 16.61 -6.43
C GLU A 251 -1.47 17.87 -7.25
N VAL A 252 -2.73 18.28 -7.32
CA VAL A 252 -3.14 19.53 -7.97
C VAL A 252 -3.09 20.66 -6.95
N SER A 253 -2.26 21.66 -7.21
CA SER A 253 -2.21 22.88 -6.40
C SER A 253 -3.44 23.76 -6.65
N ALA A 254 -3.79 24.62 -5.67
CA ALA A 254 -4.88 25.58 -5.84
C ALA A 254 -4.68 26.51 -7.06
N GLU A 255 -3.43 26.80 -7.41
CA GLU A 255 -3.08 27.65 -8.56
C GLU A 255 -3.25 26.93 -9.91
N ASP A 256 -3.21 25.60 -9.91
CA ASP A 256 -3.30 24.79 -11.12
C ASP A 256 -4.72 24.30 -11.40
N VAL A 257 -5.64 24.34 -10.43
CA VAL A 257 -7.04 23.95 -10.65
C VAL A 257 -7.65 24.65 -11.86
N PRO A 258 -7.55 25.99 -12.04
CA PRO A 258 -8.17 26.64 -13.19
C PRO A 258 -7.59 26.19 -14.54
N LYS A 259 -6.36 25.65 -14.54
CA LYS A 259 -5.66 25.20 -15.75
C LYS A 259 -5.97 23.74 -16.07
N ILE A 260 -6.01 22.89 -15.05
CA ILE A 260 -6.14 21.44 -15.18
C ILE A 260 -7.61 21.02 -15.17
N CYS A 261 -8.43 21.64 -14.33
CA CYS A 261 -9.83 21.23 -14.13
C CYS A 261 -10.72 22.43 -13.73
N PRO A 262 -10.99 23.37 -14.67
CA PRO A 262 -11.77 24.58 -14.37
C PRO A 262 -13.22 24.32 -13.94
N ASP A 263 -13.80 23.19 -14.37
CA ASP A 263 -15.22 22.88 -14.17
C ASP A 263 -15.52 22.05 -12.91
N VAL A 264 -14.54 21.89 -12.02
CA VAL A 264 -14.66 21.01 -10.85
C VAL A 264 -15.17 21.78 -9.63
N ASP A 265 -16.15 21.19 -8.94
CA ASP A 265 -16.61 21.68 -7.63
C ASP A 265 -15.54 21.43 -6.55
N LEU A 266 -15.04 22.51 -5.99
CA LEU A 266 -14.01 22.52 -4.93
C LEU A 266 -14.59 22.64 -3.53
N THR A 267 -15.91 22.51 -3.35
CA THR A 267 -16.55 22.62 -2.05
C THR A 267 -15.94 21.63 -1.05
N GLY A 268 -15.41 22.15 0.06
CA GLY A 268 -14.78 21.35 1.11
C GLY A 268 -13.40 20.77 0.73
N VAL A 269 -12.69 21.39 -0.22
CA VAL A 269 -11.26 21.14 -0.49
C VAL A 269 -10.43 22.21 0.22
N ASP A 270 -9.60 21.79 1.18
CA ASP A 270 -8.74 22.68 1.97
C ASP A 270 -7.24 22.53 1.65
N TYR A 271 -6.87 21.58 0.76
CA TYR A 271 -5.51 21.21 0.36
C TYR A 271 -4.60 20.71 1.50
N ASP A 272 -5.10 20.61 2.73
CA ASP A 272 -4.40 20.00 3.85
C ASP A 272 -4.99 18.62 4.16
N THR A 273 -6.26 18.57 4.55
CA THR A 273 -7.00 17.34 4.84
C THR A 273 -7.54 16.70 3.57
N VAL A 274 -8.07 17.53 2.68
CA VAL A 274 -8.69 17.12 1.43
C VAL A 274 -7.82 17.59 0.28
N ARG A 275 -7.24 16.63 -0.44
CA ARG A 275 -6.33 16.87 -1.56
C ARG A 275 -6.95 16.45 -2.87
N LEU A 276 -6.46 17.06 -3.95
CA LEU A 276 -6.83 16.73 -5.32
C LEU A 276 -5.65 16.06 -5.99
N LEU A 277 -5.88 14.92 -6.65
CA LEU A 277 -4.84 14.21 -7.38
C LEU A 277 -5.33 13.81 -8.76
N TYR A 278 -4.37 13.66 -9.67
CA TYR A 278 -4.55 13.02 -10.97
C TYR A 278 -3.34 12.14 -11.27
N HIS A 279 -3.48 11.22 -12.21
CA HIS A 279 -2.38 10.36 -12.63
C HIS A 279 -1.62 10.99 -13.80
N GLY A 280 -0.31 11.19 -13.67
CA GLY A 280 0.51 11.91 -14.65
C GLY A 280 0.48 11.30 -16.05
N ASP A 281 0.52 9.97 -16.14
CA ASP A 281 0.49 9.28 -17.44
C ASP A 281 -0.94 9.05 -17.99
N GLY A 282 -1.98 9.52 -17.29
CA GLY A 282 -3.37 9.35 -17.73
C GLY A 282 -3.89 7.91 -17.77
N ILE A 283 -3.22 6.97 -17.08
CA ILE A 283 -3.62 5.54 -17.01
C ILE A 283 -4.78 5.35 -16.03
N PHE A 284 -4.75 6.06 -14.90
CA PHE A 284 -5.77 5.95 -13.86
C PHE A 284 -6.93 6.90 -14.16
N LEU A 285 -7.90 6.41 -14.94
CA LEU A 285 -9.12 7.11 -15.33
C LEU A 285 -10.35 6.46 -14.69
N ARG A 286 -11.47 7.18 -14.64
CA ARG A 286 -12.74 6.62 -14.17
C ARG A 286 -13.22 5.44 -15.02
N SER A 287 -12.94 5.49 -16.32
CA SER A 287 -13.21 4.44 -17.31
C SER A 287 -12.16 3.33 -17.38
N ALA A 288 -11.06 3.42 -16.61
CA ALA A 288 -9.98 2.44 -16.63
C ALA A 288 -10.48 1.03 -16.29
N GLN A 289 -9.88 0.04 -16.93
CA GLN A 289 -10.14 -1.39 -16.73
C GLN A 289 -9.03 -2.04 -15.90
N GLU A 290 -9.24 -3.28 -15.47
CA GLU A 290 -8.24 -4.03 -14.69
C GLU A 290 -6.87 -4.09 -15.40
N ALA A 291 -6.86 -4.29 -16.73
CA ALA A 291 -5.64 -4.37 -17.51
C ALA A 291 -4.84 -3.05 -17.50
N ASP A 292 -5.52 -1.91 -17.53
CA ASP A 292 -4.87 -0.59 -17.47
C ASP A 292 -4.25 -0.38 -16.08
N LEU A 293 -4.99 -0.74 -15.04
CA LEU A 293 -4.56 -0.58 -13.65
C LEU A 293 -3.50 -1.60 -13.22
N ALA A 294 -3.38 -2.71 -13.93
CA ALA A 294 -2.27 -3.65 -13.76
C ALA A 294 -0.93 -3.01 -14.15
N ASN A 295 -0.95 -2.03 -15.06
CA ASN A 295 0.21 -1.26 -15.53
C ASN A 295 0.43 0.04 -14.75
N CYS A 296 -0.50 0.43 -13.88
CA CYS A 296 -0.31 1.48 -12.88
C CYS A 296 0.65 0.95 -11.79
N LYS A 297 1.92 0.75 -12.19
CA LYS A 297 3.00 0.22 -11.38
C LYS A 297 3.79 1.37 -10.77
N TRP A 298 4.56 1.03 -9.73
CA TRP A 298 5.49 1.95 -9.11
C TRP A 298 6.39 2.59 -10.17
N ALA A 299 6.30 3.91 -10.32
CA ALA A 299 7.23 4.71 -11.09
C ALA A 299 8.63 4.51 -10.52
N SER A 300 9.38 3.58 -11.09
CA SER A 300 10.79 3.34 -10.77
C SER A 300 11.61 4.51 -11.29
N SER A 301 11.59 5.63 -10.56
CA SER A 301 12.45 6.81 -10.75
C SER A 301 12.91 6.99 -12.20
N ARG A 302 11.98 7.27 -13.13
CA ARG A 302 12.38 7.74 -14.46
C ARG A 302 12.96 9.14 -14.27
N ARG A 303 14.28 9.20 -14.12
CA ARG A 303 15.10 10.41 -14.20
C ARG A 303 15.14 10.92 -15.63
#